data_AF-A0AAD9XI88-F1
#
_entry.id   AF-A0AAD9XI88-F1
#
_cell.length_a   1.000
_cell.length_b   1.000
_cell.length_c   1.000
_cell.angle_alpha   90.00
_cell.angle_beta   90.00
_cell.angle_gamma   90.00
#
_symmetry.space_group_name_H-M   'P 1'
#
loop_
_entity.id
_entity.type
_entity.pdbx_description
1 polymer ?
#
loop_
_entity_poly.entity_id
_entity_poly.type
_entity_poly.pdbx_seq_one_letter_code
_entity_poly.pdbx_strand_id
1 'polypeptide(L)'
;MTQTHNLLNVVMGNGILQVTLSKPDGIVTGIRYKGIDNLLEFHNKEEDRGYWDHDWNYENSPGGHDRIISTNYSVIVKTAEQVELSFTRMWHPSSKSRGIPLNIDKRFVMLRGSSGFYSYAIHEHFKGWPALNIANVRMAFKLSRDKFQYMAIADNMQRDMPSAEDRLKGRKLAYPEAVLLVNPKKAKFKGEVDDKYQYSMESRDIKVHGWISNDRAAVGFWQIKPSSESTSFGPFKQLLTSHVGPTSLTTFHSSHYVGRHFDMKIKKDEVWKKVYGPFFVYVNSLPGPGNKHRLWEDAKKQYNVEVKSWPYKFPASKDFPRSDQRGSISGRLVVIDRYVSRMVISAKGAYVGLAYPGSDGTWQTESKGYQFWTVTDAKGYFWINNVRTGKYKLYAFVPGFIGDYKHNVAITITAGSVTKIGKLVYKPPRVGPTYWEIGYPDRSAAEFYIPDPNLKYVNRLFVNRTTERFRQYGLWDRYSEIYPTKDLVFTVGVSDYRKDWYFSHNTRRKNKYVGTTWEIKFNLNNANKKAKYKLRLALASATAAELQVRVNDPYWAKRPVFSTGKIGDENAIARHGNHGLYRLYNVDLPGSLLVKGSNSIFLTQSRGGNAFFGVMYDYIRLEGPHA
;
A
#
# COMPACT_ATOMS: atom_id res chain seq x y z
N MET A 1 35.98 7.98 8.96
CA MET A 1 34.97 8.71 8.16
C MET A 1 35.56 10.04 7.70
N THR A 2 35.24 10.51 6.49
CA THR A 2 35.61 11.86 6.03
C THR A 2 34.36 12.72 5.86
N GLN A 3 34.52 14.00 6.17
CA GLN A 3 33.54 15.02 5.87
C GLN A 3 34.28 16.24 5.32
N THR A 4 33.99 16.61 4.08
CA THR A 4 34.56 17.79 3.43
C THR A 4 33.47 18.82 3.17
N HIS A 5 33.85 20.08 3.25
CA HIS A 5 32.96 21.23 3.09
C HIS A 5 33.45 22.09 1.94
N ASN A 6 32.55 22.36 1.00
CA ASN A 6 32.67 23.51 0.10
C ASN A 6 31.48 24.45 0.39
N LEU A 7 31.53 25.70 -0.07
CA LEU A 7 30.51 26.73 0.25
C LEU A 7 29.06 26.25 0.03
N LEU A 8 28.84 25.37 -0.97
CA LEU A 8 27.52 24.93 -1.42
C LEU A 8 27.16 23.49 -1.04
N ASN A 9 28.10 22.67 -0.55
CA ASN A 9 27.91 21.22 -0.39
C ASN A 9 28.62 20.66 0.84
N VAL A 10 28.07 19.56 1.37
CA VAL A 10 28.74 18.67 2.34
C VAL A 10 28.83 17.25 1.76
N VAL A 11 30.01 16.63 1.90
CA VAL A 11 30.24 15.26 1.45
C VAL A 11 30.44 14.36 2.67
N MET A 12 29.71 13.24 2.73
CA MET A 12 30.01 12.14 3.66
C MET A 12 30.76 11.05 2.92
N GLY A 13 31.87 10.57 3.48
CA GLY A 13 32.64 9.46 2.93
C GLY A 13 33.05 8.43 3.98
N ASN A 14 32.97 7.15 3.62
CA ASN A 14 33.37 6.04 4.50
C ASN A 14 34.44 5.10 3.90
N GLY A 15 35.04 5.50 2.78
CA GLY A 15 36.03 4.70 2.04
C GLY A 15 35.41 3.69 1.05
N ILE A 16 34.09 3.48 1.09
CA ILE A 16 33.35 2.60 0.16
C ILE A 16 32.51 3.44 -0.80
N LEU A 17 31.72 4.37 -0.26
CA LEU A 17 30.93 5.33 -1.03
C LEU A 17 31.17 6.76 -0.55
N GLN A 18 30.82 7.72 -1.41
CA GLN A 18 30.66 9.12 -1.04
C GLN A 18 29.25 9.59 -1.38
N VAL A 19 28.66 10.39 -0.49
CA VAL A 19 27.34 11.00 -0.69
C VAL A 19 27.50 12.50 -0.55
N THR A 20 27.13 13.23 -1.61
CA THR A 20 27.13 14.69 -1.66
C THR A 20 25.73 15.21 -1.40
N LEU A 21 25.63 16.14 -0.46
CA LEU A 21 24.39 16.81 -0.07
C LEU A 21 24.55 18.32 -0.26
N SER A 22 23.56 18.98 -0.85
CA SER A 22 23.52 20.43 -0.94
C SER A 22 23.36 21.06 0.45
N LYS A 23 23.98 22.23 0.66
CA LYS A 23 24.02 22.94 1.93
C LYS A 23 23.46 24.36 1.74
N PRO A 24 22.44 24.79 2.52
CA PRO A 24 21.79 24.08 3.64
C PRO A 24 20.60 23.19 3.22
N ASP A 25 20.33 23.04 1.92
CA ASP A 25 19.07 22.48 1.45
C ASP A 25 18.85 21.01 1.80
N GLY A 26 19.92 20.23 1.95
CA GLY A 26 19.85 18.81 2.30
C GLY A 26 19.26 17.94 1.21
N ILE A 27 19.59 18.22 -0.05
CA ILE A 27 19.24 17.40 -1.21
C ILE A 27 20.43 16.50 -1.55
N VAL A 28 20.18 15.23 -1.85
CA VAL A 28 21.24 14.32 -2.30
C VAL A 28 21.55 14.64 -3.76
N THR A 29 22.67 15.34 -4.00
CA THR A 29 23.06 15.82 -5.33
C THR A 29 23.96 14.82 -6.05
N GLY A 30 24.65 13.94 -5.32
CA GLY A 30 25.44 12.87 -5.90
C GLY A 30 25.74 11.71 -4.97
N ILE A 31 25.93 10.53 -5.57
CA ILE A 31 26.38 9.31 -4.90
C ILE A 31 27.51 8.70 -5.74
N ARG A 32 28.72 8.69 -5.20
CA ARG A 32 29.92 8.14 -5.84
C ARG A 32 30.19 6.75 -5.30
N TYR A 33 30.46 5.78 -6.19
CA TYR A 33 30.71 4.40 -5.80
C TYR A 33 31.63 3.68 -6.80
N LYS A 34 32.72 3.08 -6.31
CA LYS A 34 33.70 2.29 -7.09
C LYS A 34 34.04 2.86 -8.48
N GLY A 35 34.50 4.11 -8.51
CA GLY A 35 34.92 4.78 -9.75
C GLY A 35 33.77 5.34 -10.61
N ILE A 36 32.51 5.11 -10.24
CA ILE A 36 31.36 5.81 -10.85
C ILE A 36 31.18 7.13 -10.14
N ASP A 37 31.31 8.24 -10.86
CA ASP A 37 31.28 9.60 -10.30
C ASP A 37 29.93 9.98 -9.71
N ASN A 38 28.83 9.59 -10.36
CA ASN A 38 27.49 9.79 -9.81
C ASN A 38 26.51 8.70 -10.27
N LEU A 39 25.81 8.09 -9.32
CA LEU A 39 24.72 7.14 -9.60
C LEU A 39 23.38 7.84 -9.90
N LEU A 40 23.25 9.12 -9.56
CA LEU A 40 22.03 9.91 -9.77
C LEU A 40 21.99 10.53 -11.18
N GLU A 41 20.78 10.92 -11.61
CA GLU A 41 20.58 11.63 -12.87
C GLU A 41 21.12 13.06 -12.76
N PHE A 42 22.36 13.29 -13.19
CA PHE A 42 23.02 14.58 -13.00
C PHE A 42 22.48 15.69 -13.91
N HIS A 43 21.81 15.34 -15.02
CA HIS A 43 21.14 16.33 -15.88
C HIS A 43 19.86 16.90 -15.26
N ASN A 44 19.30 16.23 -14.25
CA ASN A 44 18.23 16.81 -13.46
C ASN A 44 18.78 17.97 -12.61
N LYS A 45 17.90 18.96 -12.35
CA LYS A 45 18.14 19.98 -11.31
C LYS A 45 18.46 19.28 -9.99
N GLU A 46 19.28 19.92 -9.15
CA GLU A 46 19.73 19.30 -7.89
C GLU A 46 18.55 18.83 -7.04
N GLU A 47 17.52 19.67 -6.88
CA GLU A 47 16.28 19.37 -6.16
C GLU A 47 15.40 18.28 -6.80
N ASP A 48 15.78 17.73 -7.96
CA ASP A 48 15.13 16.58 -8.62
C ASP A 48 16.02 15.34 -8.73
N ARG A 49 17.02 15.19 -7.85
CA ARG A 49 17.89 14.00 -7.80
C ARG A 49 17.48 13.05 -6.67
N GLY A 50 17.96 13.27 -5.45
CA GLY A 50 17.53 12.55 -4.25
C GLY A 50 16.89 13.49 -3.23
N TYR A 51 15.57 13.40 -3.04
CA TYR A 51 14.81 14.37 -2.25
C TYR A 51 13.67 13.74 -1.45
N TRP A 52 13.34 14.39 -0.33
CA TRP A 52 12.10 14.17 0.41
C TRP A 52 11.02 15.11 -0.11
N ASP A 53 9.79 14.63 -0.19
CA ASP A 53 8.65 15.44 -0.60
C ASP A 53 7.34 15.10 0.14
N HIS A 54 6.45 16.09 0.10
CA HIS A 54 5.06 15.99 0.52
C HIS A 54 4.14 16.38 -0.62
N ASP A 55 3.00 15.70 -0.70
CA ASP A 55 1.80 16.30 -1.29
C ASP A 55 0.85 16.63 -0.14
N TRP A 56 0.40 17.88 -0.05
CA TRP A 56 -0.40 18.34 1.09
C TRP A 56 -1.38 19.46 0.70
N ASN A 57 -2.37 19.69 1.55
CA ASN A 57 -3.32 20.79 1.46
C ASN A 57 -3.58 21.41 2.83
N TYR A 58 -4.03 22.65 2.88
CA TYR A 58 -4.75 23.13 4.06
C TYR A 58 -6.10 22.41 4.16
N GLU A 59 -6.75 22.48 5.32
CA GLU A 59 -8.05 21.84 5.50
C GLU A 59 -9.10 22.33 4.49
N ASN A 60 -9.12 23.63 4.21
CA ASN A 60 -10.14 24.28 3.37
C ASN A 60 -9.57 25.07 2.17
N SER A 61 -8.27 24.97 1.90
CA SER A 61 -7.65 25.65 0.76
C SER A 61 -6.53 24.81 0.14
N PRO A 62 -6.17 25.06 -1.13
CA PRO A 62 -5.11 24.32 -1.78
C PRO A 62 -3.77 24.49 -1.06
N GLY A 63 -3.06 23.38 -0.89
CA GLY A 63 -1.62 23.42 -0.60
C GLY A 63 -0.85 23.16 -1.88
N GLY A 64 0.06 22.20 -1.86
CA GLY A 64 0.80 21.82 -3.05
C GLY A 64 1.75 20.66 -2.86
N HIS A 65 2.61 20.52 -3.87
CA HIS A 65 3.76 19.65 -3.83
C HIS A 65 4.94 20.40 -3.21
N ASP A 66 5.46 19.89 -2.10
CA ASP A 66 6.56 20.50 -1.37
C ASP A 66 7.78 19.58 -1.43
N ARG A 67 8.76 19.98 -2.25
CA ARG A 67 10.11 19.40 -2.18
C ARG A 67 10.80 20.03 -0.99
N ILE A 68 11.17 19.21 -0.02
CA ILE A 68 11.70 19.70 1.24
C ILE A 68 13.11 20.27 1.02
N ILE A 69 13.19 21.58 0.85
CA ILE A 69 14.43 22.36 0.81
C ILE A 69 14.65 22.94 2.21
N SER A 70 15.69 22.49 2.91
CA SER A 70 16.01 22.95 4.26
C SER A 70 16.70 24.31 4.25
N THR A 71 16.64 25.02 5.37
CA THR A 71 17.25 26.35 5.52
C THR A 71 18.45 26.37 6.48
N ASN A 72 18.64 25.29 7.24
CA ASN A 72 19.75 25.16 8.16
C ASN A 72 20.35 23.75 8.08
N TYR A 73 21.65 23.66 8.38
CA TYR A 73 22.46 22.45 8.35
C TYR A 73 23.30 22.35 9.61
N SER A 74 23.41 21.15 10.18
CA SER A 74 24.31 20.88 11.31
C SER A 74 24.90 19.48 11.27
N VAL A 75 26.07 19.33 11.89
CA VAL A 75 26.72 18.04 12.15
C VAL A 75 26.31 17.60 13.55
N ILE A 76 25.68 16.44 13.65
CA ILE A 76 25.13 15.94 14.91
C ILE A 76 26.08 14.95 15.54
N VAL A 77 26.64 14.05 14.72
CA VAL A 77 27.66 13.08 15.13
C VAL A 77 28.77 13.11 14.10
N LYS A 78 30.02 13.14 14.58
CA LYS A 78 31.21 12.94 13.75
C LYS A 78 32.27 12.18 14.54
N THR A 79 32.39 10.90 14.26
CA THR A 79 33.38 10.00 14.85
C THR A 79 34.08 9.19 13.76
N ALA A 80 35.06 8.37 14.14
CA ALA A 80 35.71 7.44 13.21
C ALA A 80 34.73 6.42 12.59
N GLU A 81 33.64 6.09 13.32
CA GLU A 81 32.67 5.06 12.98
C GLU A 81 31.38 5.59 12.36
N GLN A 82 31.01 6.86 12.62
CA GLN A 82 29.72 7.41 12.21
C GLN A 82 29.81 8.90 11.84
N VAL A 83 29.04 9.28 10.83
CA VAL A 83 28.64 10.67 10.59
C VAL A 83 27.11 10.74 10.57
N GLU A 84 26.53 11.68 11.31
CA GLU A 84 25.12 12.04 11.21
C GLU A 84 24.97 13.54 10.93
N LEU A 85 24.24 13.86 9.88
CA LEU A 85 23.94 15.23 9.45
C LEU A 85 22.46 15.53 9.63
N SER A 86 22.15 16.77 9.97
CA SER A 86 20.79 17.31 10.10
C SER A 86 20.59 18.49 9.16
N PHE A 87 19.43 18.52 8.51
CA PHE A 87 19.01 19.59 7.62
C PHE A 87 17.58 20.01 8.00
N THR A 88 17.45 21.19 8.62
CA THR A 88 16.18 21.63 9.21
C THR A 88 15.51 22.74 8.41
N ARG A 89 14.18 22.71 8.38
CA ARG A 89 13.32 23.81 7.93
C ARG A 89 12.30 24.09 9.03
N MET A 90 12.37 25.27 9.61
CA MET A 90 11.41 25.71 10.62
C MET A 90 10.26 26.45 9.94
N TRP A 91 9.03 26.20 10.39
CA TRP A 91 7.86 26.93 9.94
C TRP A 91 7.50 28.04 10.92
N HIS A 92 7.17 29.21 10.38
CA HIS A 92 6.71 30.37 11.16
C HIS A 92 5.41 30.91 10.54
N PRO A 93 4.41 31.34 11.34
CA PRO A 93 3.16 31.89 10.82
C PRO A 93 3.32 33.10 9.90
N SER A 94 4.36 33.90 10.12
CA SER A 94 4.71 35.07 9.30
C SER A 94 5.48 34.72 8.02
N SER A 95 5.85 33.45 7.84
CA SER A 95 6.61 33.02 6.68
C SER A 95 5.75 33.07 5.42
N LYS A 96 6.21 33.81 4.41
CA LYS A 96 5.64 33.76 3.04
C LYS A 96 5.99 32.46 2.29
N SER A 97 6.59 31.48 2.98
CA SER A 97 6.93 30.17 2.47
C SER A 97 5.69 29.45 1.95
N ARG A 98 5.79 28.88 0.74
CA ARG A 98 4.78 27.96 0.18
C ARG A 98 4.92 26.53 0.71
N GLY A 99 5.84 26.28 1.63
CA GLY A 99 6.06 24.97 2.23
C GLY A 99 5.00 24.59 3.26
N ILE A 100 4.90 23.29 3.53
CA ILE A 100 3.98 22.74 4.52
C ILE A 100 4.17 23.37 5.92
N PRO A 101 3.10 23.63 6.69
CA PRO A 101 3.15 24.10 8.08
C PRO A 101 3.71 23.08 9.09
N LEU A 102 4.95 22.61 8.87
CA LEU A 102 5.66 21.67 9.72
C LEU A 102 7.09 22.14 9.97
N ASN A 103 7.58 21.92 11.18
CA ASN A 103 9.03 21.81 11.37
C ASN A 103 9.48 20.47 10.80
N ILE A 104 10.55 20.50 10.02
CA ILE A 104 11.10 19.32 9.38
C ILE A 104 12.60 19.25 9.69
N ASP A 105 13.04 18.08 10.12
CA ASP A 105 14.46 17.74 10.29
C ASP A 105 14.77 16.47 9.47
N LYS A 106 15.47 16.64 8.36
CA LYS A 106 15.98 15.53 7.55
C LYS A 106 17.34 15.10 8.07
N ARG A 107 17.50 13.81 8.29
CA ARG A 107 18.71 13.22 8.84
C ARG A 107 19.33 12.26 7.85
N PHE A 108 20.64 12.31 7.73
CA PHE A 108 21.43 11.38 6.93
C PHE A 108 22.54 10.80 7.80
N VAL A 109 22.66 9.48 7.82
CA VAL A 109 23.67 8.77 8.60
C VAL A 109 24.52 7.92 7.69
N MET A 110 25.84 8.00 7.83
CA MET A 110 26.78 7.11 7.18
C MET A 110 27.65 6.42 8.23
N LEU A 111 27.78 5.10 8.11
CA LEU A 111 28.59 4.28 9.01
C LEU A 111 29.86 3.80 8.31
N ARG A 112 30.93 3.63 9.07
CA ARG A 112 32.16 2.98 8.59
C ARG A 112 31.86 1.54 8.19
N GLY A 113 32.47 1.09 7.09
CA GLY A 113 32.32 -0.29 6.60
C GLY A 113 30.99 -0.62 5.93
N SER A 114 30.03 0.30 5.90
CA SER A 114 28.72 0.12 5.27
C SER A 114 28.75 0.46 3.77
N SER A 115 28.22 -0.39 2.89
CA SER A 115 28.06 -0.06 1.46
C SER A 115 26.75 0.69 1.19
N GLY A 116 26.53 1.76 1.93
CA GLY A 116 25.32 2.56 1.85
C GLY A 116 25.21 3.62 2.94
N PHE A 117 24.09 4.32 2.96
CA PHE A 117 23.76 5.33 3.97
C PHE A 117 22.29 5.25 4.36
N TYR A 118 21.96 5.79 5.53
CA TYR A 118 20.60 5.81 6.07
C TYR A 118 20.02 7.21 5.95
N SER A 119 18.69 7.29 5.84
CA SER A 119 17.98 8.55 6.02
C SER A 119 16.70 8.36 6.82
N TYR A 120 16.36 9.38 7.59
CA TYR A 120 15.09 9.49 8.31
C TYR A 120 14.68 10.96 8.38
N ALA A 121 13.41 11.22 8.65
CA ALA A 121 12.89 12.58 8.80
C ALA A 121 12.01 12.69 10.05
N ILE A 122 12.10 13.82 10.74
CA ILE A 122 11.26 14.16 11.89
C ILE A 122 10.35 15.31 11.45
N HIS A 123 9.04 15.08 11.51
CA HIS A 123 8.04 16.11 11.24
C HIS A 123 7.34 16.48 12.55
N GLU A 124 7.15 17.77 12.79
CA GLU A 124 6.57 18.30 14.02
C GLU A 124 5.60 19.45 13.72
N HIS A 125 4.44 19.43 14.36
CA HIS A 125 3.39 20.43 14.31
C HIS A 125 3.10 20.91 15.74
N PHE A 126 2.94 22.22 15.91
CA PHE A 126 2.78 22.85 17.23
C PHE A 126 1.40 23.48 17.42
N LYS A 127 1.09 23.78 18.69
CA LYS A 127 -0.07 24.60 19.05
C LYS A 127 0.07 25.99 18.42
N GLY A 128 -1.03 26.56 17.93
CA GLY A 128 -1.06 27.85 17.22
C GLY A 128 -0.95 27.73 15.69
N TRP A 129 -0.74 26.52 15.15
CA TRP A 129 -0.52 26.30 13.71
C TRP A 129 -1.79 25.84 12.99
N PRO A 130 -1.90 26.10 11.67
CA PRO A 130 -3.11 25.83 10.90
C PRO A 130 -3.32 24.34 10.65
N ALA A 131 -4.60 23.96 10.50
CA ALA A 131 -4.94 22.59 10.09
C ALA A 131 -4.40 22.27 8.69
N LEU A 132 -3.92 21.04 8.51
CA LEU A 132 -3.37 20.56 7.24
C LEU A 132 -3.67 19.08 7.00
N ASN A 133 -3.76 18.71 5.72
CA ASN A 133 -3.97 17.37 5.22
C ASN A 133 -2.75 16.93 4.43
N ILE A 134 -2.08 15.86 4.84
CA ILE A 134 -0.94 15.28 4.11
C ILE A 134 -1.45 14.09 3.29
N ALA A 135 -1.26 14.13 1.97
CA ALA A 135 -1.66 13.08 1.04
C ALA A 135 -0.49 12.14 0.71
N ASN A 136 0.76 12.62 0.70
CA ASN A 136 1.94 11.78 0.49
C ASN A 136 3.11 12.22 1.38
N VAL A 137 3.91 11.25 1.84
CA VAL A 137 5.24 11.45 2.45
C VAL A 137 6.17 10.38 1.90
N ARG A 138 7.26 10.78 1.23
CA ARG A 138 8.22 9.83 0.64
C ARG A 138 9.61 10.44 0.49
N MET A 139 10.59 9.56 0.28
CA MET A 139 11.88 9.89 -0.31
C MET A 139 11.94 9.32 -1.73
N ALA A 140 12.46 10.09 -2.68
CA ALA A 140 12.69 9.69 -4.06
C ALA A 140 14.17 9.77 -4.42
N PHE A 141 14.64 8.81 -5.23
CA PHE A 141 15.93 8.87 -5.93
C PHE A 141 15.71 8.72 -7.44
N LYS A 142 16.20 9.69 -8.21
CA LYS A 142 16.29 9.65 -9.68
C LYS A 142 17.70 9.19 -10.06
N LEU A 143 17.80 7.94 -10.50
CA LEU A 143 19.08 7.35 -10.89
C LEU A 143 19.44 7.73 -12.33
N SER A 144 20.73 7.61 -12.68
CA SER A 144 21.21 7.87 -14.04
C SER A 144 20.48 6.99 -15.06
N ARG A 145 19.80 7.62 -16.01
CA ARG A 145 19.04 6.94 -17.09
C ARG A 145 19.95 6.12 -18.01
N ASP A 146 21.19 6.57 -18.18
CA ASP A 146 22.17 5.92 -19.06
C ASP A 146 22.79 4.68 -18.45
N LYS A 147 22.72 4.55 -17.12
CA LYS A 147 23.29 3.41 -16.39
C LYS A 147 22.25 2.40 -15.98
N PHE A 148 21.15 2.85 -15.37
CA PHE A 148 20.17 1.98 -14.72
C PHE A 148 18.99 1.68 -15.64
N GLN A 149 18.93 0.46 -16.18
CA GLN A 149 17.78 0.05 -17.02
C GLN A 149 17.10 -1.24 -16.58
N TYR A 150 17.59 -1.92 -15.54
CA TYR A 150 16.94 -3.13 -15.00
C TYR A 150 16.35 -2.84 -13.63
N MET A 151 15.04 -3.05 -13.46
CA MET A 151 14.34 -2.86 -12.20
C MET A 151 14.08 -4.23 -11.55
N ALA A 152 14.21 -4.29 -10.23
CA ALA A 152 13.83 -5.45 -9.43
C ALA A 152 13.10 -4.99 -8.16
N ILE A 153 11.86 -5.46 -7.98
CA ILE A 153 11.03 -5.11 -6.82
C ILE A 153 10.53 -6.33 -6.04
N ALA A 154 10.49 -7.50 -6.68
CA ALA A 154 10.18 -8.80 -6.09
C ALA A 154 10.82 -9.92 -6.94
N ASP A 155 10.92 -11.15 -6.42
CA ASP A 155 11.50 -12.29 -7.17
C ASP A 155 10.79 -12.53 -8.52
N ASN A 156 9.48 -12.29 -8.59
CA ASN A 156 8.65 -12.45 -9.79
C ASN A 156 8.41 -11.14 -10.57
N MET A 157 8.90 -10.00 -10.09
CA MET A 157 8.72 -8.68 -10.72
C MET A 157 10.07 -7.99 -10.94
N GLN A 158 10.78 -8.45 -11.97
CA GLN A 158 12.06 -7.89 -12.39
C GLN A 158 12.14 -7.88 -13.92
N ARG A 159 12.66 -6.79 -14.50
CA ARG A 159 12.83 -6.69 -15.96
C ARG A 159 13.72 -5.52 -16.35
N ASP A 160 14.20 -5.56 -17.60
CA ASP A 160 14.59 -4.32 -18.25
C ASP A 160 13.34 -3.43 -18.41
N MET A 161 13.49 -2.15 -18.13
CA MET A 161 12.44 -1.15 -18.21
C MET A 161 12.59 -0.30 -19.47
N PRO A 162 11.48 0.20 -20.03
CA PRO A 162 11.54 1.25 -21.05
C PRO A 162 12.12 2.53 -20.46
N SER A 163 12.63 3.41 -21.31
CA SER A 163 13.20 4.69 -20.88
C SER A 163 12.11 5.74 -20.63
N ALA A 164 12.44 6.79 -19.87
CA ALA A 164 11.54 7.93 -19.71
C ALA A 164 11.20 8.61 -21.05
N GLU A 165 12.15 8.63 -22.00
CA GLU A 165 11.95 9.17 -23.34
C GLU A 165 10.96 8.34 -24.16
N ASP A 166 10.99 7.01 -24.03
CA ASP A 166 10.02 6.12 -24.68
C ASP A 166 8.59 6.44 -24.21
N ARG A 167 8.43 6.77 -22.93
CA ARG A 167 7.13 7.22 -22.39
C ARG A 167 6.75 8.62 -22.90
N LEU A 168 7.69 9.56 -22.97
CA LEU A 168 7.41 10.93 -23.47
C LEU A 168 6.92 10.93 -24.92
N LYS A 169 7.48 10.07 -25.76
CA LYS A 169 7.07 9.87 -27.16
C LYS A 169 5.88 8.91 -27.33
N GLY A 170 5.45 8.28 -26.24
CA GLY A 170 4.34 7.34 -26.21
C GLY A 170 2.98 8.00 -26.25
N ARG A 171 1.93 7.19 -26.38
CA ARG A 171 0.54 7.67 -26.37
C ARG A 171 -0.06 7.47 -24.98
N LYS A 172 -0.44 8.57 -24.31
CA LYS A 172 -1.23 8.52 -23.06
C LYS A 172 -2.56 7.82 -23.31
N LEU A 173 -2.98 6.99 -22.36
CA LEU A 173 -4.22 6.23 -22.42
C LEU A 173 -5.28 6.80 -21.46
N ALA A 174 -6.28 6.01 -21.08
CA ALA A 174 -7.45 6.48 -20.33
C ALA A 174 -7.09 7.04 -18.94
N TYR A 175 -6.11 6.42 -18.26
CA TYR A 175 -5.52 6.95 -17.04
C TYR A 175 -4.21 7.70 -17.39
N PRO A 176 -3.99 8.94 -16.92
CA PRO A 176 -2.86 9.76 -17.41
C PRO A 176 -1.48 9.16 -17.20
N GLU A 177 -1.32 8.29 -16.20
CA GLU A 177 -0.06 7.59 -15.93
C GLU A 177 0.19 6.37 -16.82
N ALA A 178 -0.82 5.86 -17.52
CA ALA A 178 -0.68 4.75 -18.45
C ALA A 178 -0.28 5.25 -19.84
N VAL A 179 0.84 4.72 -20.35
CA VAL A 179 1.40 5.13 -21.64
C VAL A 179 1.65 3.90 -22.51
N LEU A 180 1.07 3.91 -23.72
CA LEU A 180 1.39 2.94 -24.77
C LEU A 180 2.70 3.33 -25.47
N LEU A 181 3.63 2.38 -25.52
CA LEU A 181 4.94 2.54 -26.14
C LEU A 181 4.86 2.27 -27.66
N VAL A 182 4.80 3.34 -28.45
CA VAL A 182 4.60 3.26 -29.91
C VAL A 182 5.91 3.05 -30.67
N ASN A 183 6.94 3.83 -30.32
CA ASN A 183 8.27 3.76 -30.95
C ASN A 183 9.40 3.81 -29.90
N PRO A 184 9.52 2.77 -29.05
CA PRO A 184 10.56 2.75 -28.02
C PRO A 184 11.95 2.43 -28.58
N LYS A 185 13.00 2.93 -27.92
CA LYS A 185 14.41 2.65 -28.26
C LYS A 185 14.72 1.16 -28.38
N LYS A 186 14.14 0.33 -27.51
CA LYS A 186 14.26 -1.13 -27.56
C LYS A 186 12.99 -1.73 -28.17
N ALA A 187 13.11 -2.37 -29.33
CA ALA A 187 11.98 -2.95 -30.07
C ALA A 187 11.11 -3.90 -29.24
N LYS A 188 11.70 -4.62 -28.27
CA LYS A 188 10.98 -5.53 -27.37
C LYS A 188 9.88 -4.87 -26.53
N PHE A 189 9.93 -3.56 -26.33
CA PHE A 189 8.90 -2.82 -25.58
C PHE A 189 7.77 -2.27 -26.47
N LYS A 190 7.89 -2.39 -27.80
CA LYS A 190 6.89 -1.86 -28.72
C LYS A 190 5.55 -2.54 -28.47
N GLY A 191 4.50 -1.73 -28.39
CA GLY A 191 3.14 -2.16 -28.12
C GLY A 191 2.85 -2.47 -26.64
N GLU A 192 3.80 -2.27 -25.72
CA GLU A 192 3.50 -2.41 -24.29
C GLU A 192 2.88 -1.17 -23.68
N VAL A 193 2.09 -1.36 -22.63
CA VAL A 193 1.68 -0.27 -21.74
C VAL A 193 2.57 -0.27 -20.52
N ASP A 194 3.12 0.90 -20.20
CA ASP A 194 3.80 1.14 -18.93
C ASP A 194 3.00 2.12 -18.06
N ASP A 195 2.76 1.71 -16.83
CA ASP A 195 2.12 2.52 -15.79
C ASP A 195 2.82 2.25 -14.45
N LYS A 196 3.21 3.32 -13.74
CA LYS A 196 3.90 3.22 -12.45
C LYS A 196 3.12 2.39 -11.43
N TYR A 197 1.78 2.39 -11.48
CA TYR A 197 0.97 1.69 -10.49
C TYR A 197 1.06 0.16 -10.63
N GLN A 198 1.43 -0.35 -11.81
CA GLN A 198 1.71 -1.78 -12.02
C GLN A 198 2.83 -2.30 -11.11
N TYR A 199 3.66 -1.41 -10.58
CA TYR A 199 4.79 -1.71 -9.70
C TYR A 199 4.53 -1.35 -8.22
N SER A 200 3.25 -1.21 -7.84
CA SER A 200 2.85 -1.02 -6.44
C SER A 200 2.90 -2.35 -5.68
N MET A 201 3.34 -2.33 -4.43
CA MET A 201 3.36 -3.50 -3.55
C MET A 201 2.73 -3.17 -2.19
N GLU A 202 2.20 -4.18 -1.51
CA GLU A 202 1.67 -4.02 -0.15
C GLU A 202 2.79 -3.75 0.86
N SER A 203 2.50 -2.95 1.89
CA SER A 203 3.48 -2.58 2.91
C SER A 203 4.07 -3.78 3.67
N ARG A 204 3.34 -4.91 3.75
CA ARG A 204 3.83 -6.16 4.32
C ARG A 204 4.92 -6.84 3.46
N ASP A 205 4.93 -6.57 2.16
CA ASP A 205 5.79 -7.24 1.17
C ASP A 205 6.93 -6.36 0.66
N ILE A 206 6.90 -5.04 0.93
CA ILE A 206 8.01 -4.13 0.62
C ILE A 206 9.17 -4.40 1.57
N LYS A 207 10.12 -5.20 1.09
CA LYS A 207 11.39 -5.53 1.77
C LYS A 207 12.54 -4.70 1.20
N VAL A 208 12.99 -5.10 0.01
CA VAL A 208 14.05 -4.46 -0.76
C VAL A 208 13.58 -4.30 -2.21
N HIS A 209 13.87 -3.15 -2.82
CA HIS A 209 13.57 -2.90 -4.23
C HIS A 209 14.52 -1.85 -4.81
N GLY A 210 14.69 -1.85 -6.13
CA GLY A 210 15.58 -0.89 -6.75
C GLY A 210 15.92 -1.20 -8.21
N TRP A 211 17.13 -0.79 -8.58
CA TRP A 211 17.62 -0.80 -9.95
C TRP A 211 19.03 -1.36 -10.05
N ILE A 212 19.31 -1.99 -11.18
CA ILE A 212 20.62 -2.52 -11.54
C ILE A 212 21.09 -1.85 -12.81
N SER A 213 22.36 -1.44 -12.84
CA SER A 213 22.99 -0.93 -14.05
C SER A 213 23.35 -2.05 -15.03
N ASN A 214 23.35 -1.76 -16.33
CA ASN A 214 23.72 -2.75 -17.36
C ASN A 214 25.21 -2.71 -17.76
N ASP A 215 26.02 -1.90 -17.08
CA ASP A 215 27.47 -1.81 -17.33
C ASP A 215 28.16 -3.14 -16.95
N ARG A 216 29.33 -3.44 -17.53
CA ARG A 216 30.06 -4.71 -17.29
C ARG A 216 30.31 -5.02 -15.80
N ALA A 217 30.56 -3.98 -15.01
CA ALA A 217 30.81 -4.07 -13.56
C ALA A 217 29.53 -4.05 -12.71
N ALA A 218 28.34 -3.96 -13.32
CA ALA A 218 26.98 -3.84 -12.77
C ALA A 218 26.86 -3.42 -11.29
N VAL A 219 26.21 -2.28 -11.08
CA VAL A 219 25.93 -1.74 -9.75
C VAL A 219 24.44 -1.88 -9.46
N GLY A 220 24.12 -2.41 -8.28
CA GLY A 220 22.77 -2.38 -7.73
C GLY A 220 22.59 -1.16 -6.82
N PHE A 221 21.44 -0.48 -6.94
CA PHE A 221 20.99 0.57 -6.04
C PHE A 221 19.65 0.14 -5.45
N TRP A 222 19.58 0.06 -4.12
CA TRP A 222 18.47 -0.57 -3.40
C TRP A 222 17.95 0.31 -2.28
N GLN A 223 16.64 0.32 -2.11
CA GLN A 223 15.99 0.85 -0.91
C GLN A 223 15.55 -0.30 -0.03
N ILE A 224 15.98 -0.26 1.23
CA ILE A 224 15.74 -1.28 2.24
C ILE A 224 14.98 -0.64 3.40
N LYS A 225 13.77 -1.13 3.67
CA LYS A 225 12.95 -0.70 4.80
C LYS A 225 12.80 -1.87 5.78
N PRO A 226 13.57 -1.93 6.87
CA PRO A 226 13.54 -3.06 7.81
C PRO A 226 12.28 -3.09 8.68
N SER A 227 11.61 -1.94 8.82
CA SER A 227 10.42 -1.80 9.65
C SER A 227 9.40 -0.89 8.96
N SER A 228 8.14 -1.27 9.06
CA SER A 228 7.01 -0.47 8.57
C SER A 228 6.38 0.38 9.68
N GLU A 229 7.06 0.59 10.83
CA GLU A 229 6.46 1.26 12.01
C GLU A 229 5.85 2.64 11.72
N SER A 230 6.47 3.39 10.82
CA SER A 230 6.05 4.74 10.43
C SER A 230 5.14 4.76 9.22
N THR A 231 4.82 3.59 8.64
CA THR A 231 3.96 3.47 7.45
C THR A 231 2.49 3.53 7.86
N SER A 232 1.69 4.33 7.16
CA SER A 232 0.25 4.47 7.44
C SER A 232 -0.58 3.31 6.86
N PHE A 233 -1.81 3.15 7.36
CA PHE A 233 -2.87 2.30 6.81
C PHE A 233 -2.68 0.78 6.91
N GLY A 234 -1.75 0.32 7.75
CA GLY A 234 -1.61 -1.10 8.07
C GLY A 234 -0.96 -1.97 6.97
N PRO A 235 -0.95 -3.30 7.16
CA PRO A 235 -0.12 -4.22 6.37
C PRO A 235 -0.48 -4.30 4.88
N PHE A 236 -1.77 -4.20 4.55
CA PHE A 236 -2.30 -4.32 3.18
C PHE A 236 -2.22 -3.02 2.38
N LYS A 237 -1.62 -1.95 2.94
CA LYS A 237 -1.49 -0.69 2.23
C LYS A 237 -0.58 -0.85 1.00
N GLN A 238 -1.12 -0.66 -0.20
CA GLN A 238 -0.32 -0.63 -1.42
C GLN A 238 0.45 0.69 -1.57
N LEU A 239 1.74 0.62 -1.87
CA LEU A 239 2.62 1.76 -2.03
C LEU A 239 3.46 1.62 -3.30
N LEU A 240 3.78 2.75 -3.92
CA LEU A 240 4.71 2.79 -5.05
C LEU A 240 6.13 2.45 -4.57
N THR A 241 6.84 1.69 -5.40
CA THR A 241 8.22 1.26 -5.16
C THR A 241 9.16 1.91 -6.18
N SER A 242 9.60 1.17 -7.20
CA SER A 242 10.42 1.64 -8.30
C SER A 242 9.62 1.66 -9.62
N HIS A 243 9.92 2.60 -10.51
CA HIS A 243 9.25 2.73 -11.82
C HIS A 243 10.09 3.50 -12.84
N VAL A 244 9.66 3.53 -14.11
CA VAL A 244 10.38 4.16 -15.25
C VAL A 244 10.90 5.58 -14.94
N GLY A 245 12.06 5.89 -15.54
CA GLY A 245 12.83 7.11 -15.27
C GLY A 245 13.76 6.89 -14.08
N PRO A 246 14.58 5.82 -14.15
CA PRO A 246 14.90 4.88 -13.08
C PRO A 246 14.71 5.48 -11.70
N THR A 247 13.45 5.50 -11.28
CA THR A 247 13.01 6.15 -10.04
C THR A 247 12.88 5.07 -8.99
N SER A 248 13.39 5.33 -7.80
CA SER A 248 13.19 4.48 -6.63
C SER A 248 12.54 5.32 -5.52
N LEU A 249 11.44 4.86 -4.93
CA LEU A 249 10.70 5.56 -3.87
C LEU A 249 10.64 4.77 -2.56
N THR A 250 10.99 5.41 -1.43
CA THR A 250 10.56 4.94 -0.10
C THR A 250 9.34 5.74 0.31
N THR A 251 8.16 5.14 0.17
CA THR A 251 6.89 5.78 0.55
C THR A 251 6.50 5.39 1.98
N PHE A 252 6.15 6.38 2.80
CA PHE A 252 5.69 6.17 4.18
C PHE A 252 4.19 6.45 4.35
N HIS A 253 3.68 7.42 3.60
CA HIS A 253 2.27 7.78 3.60
C HIS A 253 1.83 8.07 2.17
N SER A 254 0.64 7.59 1.79
CA SER A 254 0.05 7.86 0.48
C SER A 254 -1.46 7.59 0.49
N SER A 255 -2.28 8.51 0.00
CA SER A 255 -3.73 8.31 -0.16
C SER A 255 -4.09 7.36 -1.31
N HIS A 256 -3.12 6.90 -2.10
CA HIS A 256 -3.39 5.93 -3.16
C HIS A 256 -3.99 4.64 -2.60
N TYR A 257 -4.99 4.04 -3.26
CA TYR A 257 -5.69 2.81 -2.81
C TYR A 257 -6.49 2.96 -1.50
N VAL A 258 -6.63 4.19 -0.98
CA VAL A 258 -7.37 4.49 0.25
C VAL A 258 -8.40 5.60 0.00
N GLY A 259 -7.98 6.65 -0.72
CA GLY A 259 -8.80 7.82 -1.04
C GLY A 259 -8.48 9.03 -0.17
N ARG A 260 -8.71 10.23 -0.71
CA ARG A 260 -8.33 11.50 -0.06
C ARG A 260 -9.11 11.81 1.22
N HIS A 261 -10.25 11.15 1.43
CA HIS A 261 -11.00 11.27 2.67
C HIS A 261 -10.15 10.89 3.91
N PHE A 262 -9.19 9.98 3.72
CA PHE A 262 -8.28 9.48 4.74
C PHE A 262 -6.85 10.04 4.63
N ASP A 263 -6.67 11.18 3.95
CA ASP A 263 -5.43 11.97 4.08
C ASP A 263 -5.11 12.16 5.57
N MET A 264 -3.82 12.26 5.91
CA MET A 264 -3.41 12.50 7.29
C MET A 264 -3.83 13.90 7.73
N LYS A 265 -4.90 13.99 8.53
CA LYS A 265 -5.47 15.25 9.00
C LYS A 265 -4.87 15.65 10.34
N ILE A 266 -4.02 16.67 10.32
CA ILE A 266 -3.52 17.33 11.53
C ILE A 266 -4.41 18.55 11.74
N LYS A 267 -5.10 18.60 12.88
CA LYS A 267 -6.03 19.69 13.19
C LYS A 267 -5.29 20.95 13.56
N LYS A 268 -5.98 22.09 13.45
CA LYS A 268 -5.52 23.36 14.00
C LYS A 268 -5.17 23.14 15.48
N ASP A 269 -4.02 23.71 15.90
CA ASP A 269 -3.53 23.64 17.27
C ASP A 269 -3.14 22.23 17.78
N GLU A 270 -3.21 21.18 16.94
CA GLU A 270 -2.86 19.80 17.33
C GLU A 270 -1.34 19.64 17.48
N VAL A 271 -0.85 19.34 18.69
CA VAL A 271 0.56 18.95 18.85
C VAL A 271 0.77 17.56 18.26
N TRP A 272 1.59 17.46 17.22
CA TRP A 272 1.85 16.19 16.54
C TRP A 272 3.32 16.08 16.15
N LYS A 273 3.92 14.90 16.35
CA LYS A 273 5.29 14.63 15.96
C LYS A 273 5.44 13.19 15.47
N LYS A 274 6.15 13.00 14.36
CA LYS A 274 6.40 11.67 13.80
C LYS A 274 7.77 11.56 13.15
N VAL A 275 8.41 10.40 13.35
CA VAL A 275 9.65 10.01 12.70
C VAL A 275 9.32 9.05 11.55
N TYR A 276 9.84 9.34 10.37
CA TYR A 276 9.76 8.51 9.18
C TYR A 276 11.11 7.84 8.91
N GLY A 277 11.13 6.49 8.89
CA GLY A 277 12.35 5.70 8.79
C GLY A 277 12.96 5.34 10.15
N PRO A 278 14.28 5.09 10.24
CA PRO A 278 15.24 5.10 9.15
C PRO A 278 15.06 3.98 8.13
N PHE A 279 15.29 4.30 6.86
CA PHE A 279 15.49 3.33 5.78
C PHE A 279 16.96 3.37 5.33
N PHE A 280 17.41 2.30 4.68
CA PHE A 280 18.78 2.15 4.22
C PHE A 280 18.84 2.19 2.69
N VAL A 281 19.71 3.05 2.16
CA VAL A 281 20.08 3.06 0.74
C VAL A 281 21.32 2.21 0.61
N TYR A 282 21.17 1.04 0.01
CA TYR A 282 22.23 0.07 -0.18
C TYR A 282 22.73 0.08 -1.62
N VAL A 283 24.05 0.05 -1.79
CA VAL A 283 24.70 -0.01 -3.09
C VAL A 283 25.66 -1.18 -3.10
N ASN A 284 25.56 -2.05 -4.11
CA ASN A 284 26.46 -3.20 -4.22
C ASN A 284 27.00 -3.38 -5.64
N SER A 285 28.15 -4.05 -5.71
CA SER A 285 28.69 -4.63 -6.95
C SER A 285 29.57 -5.81 -6.59
N LEU A 286 29.53 -6.86 -7.40
CA LEU A 286 30.18 -8.14 -7.13
C LEU A 286 31.32 -8.40 -8.13
N PRO A 287 32.40 -9.10 -7.74
CA PRO A 287 33.46 -9.48 -8.66
C PRO A 287 32.97 -10.36 -9.81
N GLY A 288 33.58 -10.19 -10.98
CA GLY A 288 33.25 -10.90 -12.22
C GLY A 288 32.17 -10.20 -13.07
N PRO A 289 31.69 -10.84 -14.15
CA PRO A 289 30.63 -10.28 -14.98
C PRO A 289 29.37 -10.02 -14.13
N GLY A 290 28.82 -8.81 -14.27
CA GLY A 290 27.64 -8.36 -13.53
C GLY A 290 26.42 -9.27 -13.69
N ASN A 291 26.21 -10.19 -12.75
CA ASN A 291 25.02 -11.03 -12.72
C ASN A 291 23.93 -10.34 -11.88
N LYS A 292 22.89 -9.86 -12.55
CA LYS A 292 21.71 -9.20 -11.96
C LYS A 292 21.09 -10.00 -10.81
N HIS A 293 21.00 -11.32 -10.96
CA HIS A 293 20.46 -12.21 -9.93
C HIS A 293 21.36 -12.21 -8.68
N ARG A 294 22.68 -12.26 -8.83
CA ARG A 294 23.61 -12.21 -7.68
C ARG A 294 23.50 -10.90 -6.91
N LEU A 295 23.36 -9.76 -7.60
CA LEU A 295 23.17 -8.45 -6.97
C LEU A 295 21.85 -8.36 -6.20
N TRP A 296 20.79 -8.95 -6.75
CA TRP A 296 19.49 -9.05 -6.09
C TRP A 296 19.52 -9.94 -4.84
N GLU A 297 20.11 -11.14 -4.93
CA GLU A 297 20.26 -12.04 -3.77
C GLU A 297 21.09 -11.40 -2.65
N ASP A 298 22.15 -10.69 -3.01
CA ASP A 298 22.97 -9.94 -2.07
C ASP A 298 22.18 -8.79 -1.39
N ALA A 299 21.35 -8.05 -2.15
CA ALA A 299 20.46 -7.04 -1.58
C ALA A 299 19.42 -7.64 -0.60
N LYS A 300 18.89 -8.83 -0.89
CA LYS A 300 18.02 -9.57 0.04
C LYS A 300 18.76 -10.02 1.30
N LYS A 301 20.03 -10.42 1.19
CA LYS A 301 20.88 -10.71 2.36
C LYS A 301 21.09 -9.46 3.21
N GLN A 302 21.37 -8.31 2.58
CA GLN A 302 21.49 -7.04 3.29
C GLN A 302 20.19 -6.66 4.00
N TYR A 303 19.03 -6.83 3.37
CA TYR A 303 17.73 -6.62 4.04
C TYR A 303 17.61 -7.41 5.34
N ASN A 304 18.03 -8.68 5.37
CA ASN A 304 18.00 -9.49 6.58
C ASN A 304 18.97 -9.00 7.66
N VAL A 305 20.12 -8.42 7.28
CA VAL A 305 21.04 -7.76 8.22
C VAL A 305 20.38 -6.53 8.84
N GLU A 306 19.71 -5.70 8.03
CA GLU A 306 19.00 -4.51 8.51
C GLU A 306 17.84 -4.88 9.44
N VAL A 307 17.06 -5.91 9.12
CA VAL A 307 15.95 -6.40 9.98
C VAL A 307 16.47 -6.86 11.35
N LYS A 308 17.60 -7.59 11.38
CA LYS A 308 18.22 -8.06 12.64
C LYS A 308 18.82 -6.91 13.45
N SER A 309 19.26 -5.85 12.77
CA SER A 309 19.90 -4.68 13.40
C SER A 309 18.88 -3.64 13.87
N TRP A 310 17.63 -3.74 13.42
CA TRP A 310 16.55 -2.83 13.80
C TRP A 310 15.96 -3.20 15.18
N PRO A 311 15.63 -2.23 16.06
CA PRO A 311 15.84 -0.79 15.94
C PRO A 311 17.32 -0.41 16.04
N TYR A 312 17.74 0.48 15.17
CA TYR A 312 19.14 0.92 15.13
C TYR A 312 19.56 1.66 16.41
N LYS A 313 20.81 1.47 16.82
CA LYS A 313 21.39 2.14 17.99
C LYS A 313 22.07 3.48 17.67
N PHE A 314 22.42 3.68 16.39
CA PHE A 314 23.21 4.82 15.93
C PHE A 314 22.45 6.16 15.78
N PRO A 315 21.12 6.23 15.51
CA PRO A 315 20.47 7.52 15.36
C PRO A 315 20.58 8.35 16.64
N ALA A 316 21.09 9.57 16.53
CA ALA A 316 21.31 10.43 17.69
C ALA A 316 20.04 11.13 18.20
N SER A 317 18.98 11.20 17.36
CA SER A 317 17.73 11.84 17.77
C SER A 317 16.99 11.04 18.85
N LYS A 318 16.63 11.71 19.96
CA LYS A 318 15.77 11.17 21.01
C LYS A 318 14.36 10.80 20.53
N ASP A 319 13.91 11.35 19.40
CA ASP A 319 12.60 11.04 18.82
C ASP A 319 12.56 9.63 18.17
N PHE A 320 13.73 9.02 17.95
CA PHE A 320 13.88 7.63 17.58
C PHE A 320 14.28 6.80 18.83
N PRO A 321 13.32 6.17 19.53
CA PRO A 321 13.62 5.41 20.72
C PRO A 321 14.44 4.17 20.37
N ARG A 322 15.46 3.91 21.18
CA ARG A 322 16.31 2.71 21.09
C ARG A 322 15.55 1.46 21.54
N SER A 323 16.12 0.28 21.34
CA SER A 323 15.47 -1.00 21.66
C SER A 323 15.14 -1.15 23.16
N ASP A 324 15.99 -0.66 24.05
CA ASP A 324 15.78 -0.61 25.51
C ASP A 324 14.64 0.33 25.92
N GLN A 325 14.31 1.31 25.07
CA GLN A 325 13.23 2.27 25.26
C GLN A 325 11.92 1.82 24.63
N ARG A 326 11.84 0.57 24.18
CA ARG A 326 10.68 -0.04 23.54
C ARG A 326 10.20 -1.23 24.36
N GLY A 327 8.98 -1.67 24.10
CA GLY A 327 8.40 -2.87 24.72
C GLY A 327 8.00 -3.91 23.68
N SER A 328 7.34 -4.96 24.14
CA SER A 328 6.85 -6.05 23.31
C SER A 328 5.51 -6.57 23.81
N ILE A 329 4.77 -7.26 22.95
CA ILE A 329 3.52 -7.91 23.30
C ILE A 329 3.42 -9.30 22.67
N SER A 330 2.84 -10.24 23.40
CA SER A 330 2.53 -11.58 22.91
C SER A 330 1.19 -12.10 23.41
N GLY A 331 0.63 -13.04 22.66
CA GLY A 331 -0.63 -13.69 23.00
C GLY A 331 -0.99 -14.78 22.00
N ARG A 332 -2.23 -15.24 22.09
CA ARG A 332 -2.80 -16.23 21.17
C ARG A 332 -4.17 -15.77 20.70
N LEU A 333 -4.36 -15.67 19.39
CA LEU A 333 -5.67 -15.42 18.79
C LEU A 333 -6.33 -16.74 18.39
N VAL A 334 -7.61 -16.88 18.70
CA VAL A 334 -8.44 -17.99 18.25
C VAL A 334 -9.78 -17.49 17.72
N VAL A 335 -10.44 -18.29 16.90
CA VAL A 335 -11.76 -17.99 16.33
C VAL A 335 -12.82 -18.93 16.91
N ILE A 336 -14.00 -18.39 17.20
CA ILE A 336 -15.19 -19.17 17.56
C ILE A 336 -16.31 -18.81 16.57
N ASP A 337 -16.65 -19.77 15.71
CA ASP A 337 -17.83 -19.71 14.84
C ASP A 337 -18.51 -21.09 14.85
N ARG A 338 -19.62 -21.19 15.60
CA ARG A 338 -20.34 -22.44 15.83
C ARG A 338 -20.92 -23.08 14.57
N TYR A 339 -21.09 -22.30 13.49
CA TYR A 339 -21.59 -22.81 12.21
C TYR A 339 -20.46 -23.33 11.32
N VAL A 340 -19.20 -23.10 11.69
CA VAL A 340 -18.02 -23.67 11.04
C VAL A 340 -17.50 -24.85 11.85
N SER A 341 -17.37 -24.69 13.17
CA SER A 341 -16.94 -25.75 14.09
C SER A 341 -17.51 -25.54 15.48
N ARG A 342 -17.85 -26.64 16.17
CA ARG A 342 -18.18 -26.62 17.61
C ARG A 342 -16.95 -26.42 18.49
N MET A 343 -15.75 -26.64 17.94
CA MET A 343 -14.47 -26.45 18.64
C MET A 343 -13.89 -25.06 18.36
N VAL A 344 -12.96 -24.64 19.21
CA VAL A 344 -12.16 -23.43 18.99
C VAL A 344 -11.25 -23.63 17.79
N ILE A 345 -11.26 -22.66 16.86
CA ILE A 345 -10.46 -22.68 15.64
C ILE A 345 -9.17 -21.89 15.86
N SER A 346 -8.04 -22.43 15.43
CA SER A 346 -6.77 -21.70 15.44
C SER A 346 -6.83 -20.53 14.43
N ALA A 347 -6.46 -19.32 14.85
CA ALA A 347 -6.40 -18.18 13.94
C ALA A 347 -5.11 -18.19 13.11
N LYS A 348 -4.78 -19.31 12.46
CA LYS A 348 -3.54 -19.48 11.68
C LYS A 348 -3.44 -18.42 10.58
N GLY A 349 -2.27 -17.79 10.45
CA GLY A 349 -2.03 -16.79 9.42
C GLY A 349 -2.78 -15.47 9.62
N ALA A 350 -3.38 -15.22 10.78
CA ALA A 350 -4.01 -13.96 11.10
C ALA A 350 -2.98 -12.83 11.19
N TYR A 351 -3.33 -11.67 10.66
CA TYR A 351 -2.60 -10.43 10.86
C TYR A 351 -3.03 -9.84 12.19
N VAL A 352 -2.09 -9.66 13.11
CA VAL A 352 -2.32 -9.06 14.43
C VAL A 352 -1.42 -7.84 14.57
N GLY A 353 -1.99 -6.71 14.97
CA GLY A 353 -1.24 -5.46 15.05
C GLY A 353 -1.68 -4.50 16.14
N LEU A 354 -0.77 -3.60 16.50
CA LEU A 354 -1.01 -2.45 17.38
C LEU A 354 -1.05 -1.19 16.54
N ALA A 355 -2.06 -0.36 16.76
CA ALA A 355 -2.16 0.97 16.20
C ALA A 355 -2.79 1.93 17.22
N TYR A 356 -2.82 3.22 16.89
CA TYR A 356 -3.45 4.23 17.74
C TYR A 356 -4.91 3.82 18.09
N PRO A 357 -5.40 4.11 19.30
CA PRO A 357 -6.76 3.77 19.69
C PRO A 357 -7.80 4.43 18.78
N GLY A 358 -8.69 3.63 18.20
CA GLY A 358 -9.75 4.07 17.31
C GLY A 358 -11.01 3.18 17.38
N SER A 359 -12.00 3.51 16.55
CA SER A 359 -13.21 2.69 16.34
C SER A 359 -12.90 1.40 15.57
N ASP A 360 -13.90 0.53 15.38
CA ASP A 360 -13.72 -0.68 14.56
C ASP A 360 -13.36 -0.30 13.11
N GLY A 361 -12.53 -1.12 12.47
CA GLY A 361 -12.04 -0.87 11.11
C GLY A 361 -10.97 0.22 10.97
N THR A 362 -10.60 0.92 12.06
CA THR A 362 -9.63 2.04 11.98
C THR A 362 -8.21 1.62 11.65
N TRP A 363 -7.85 0.35 11.81
CA TRP A 363 -6.49 -0.11 11.55
C TRP A 363 -6.01 0.19 10.12
N GLN A 364 -6.88 -0.04 9.13
CA GLN A 364 -6.63 0.25 7.71
C GLN A 364 -6.75 1.74 7.33
N THR A 365 -7.23 2.60 8.24
CA THR A 365 -7.38 4.05 8.00
C THR A 365 -6.49 4.91 8.90
N GLU A 366 -5.79 4.30 9.87
CA GLU A 366 -4.94 5.03 10.81
C GLU A 366 -3.68 5.55 10.12
N SER A 367 -3.47 6.86 10.19
CA SER A 367 -2.39 7.53 9.45
C SER A 367 -1.41 8.31 10.34
N LYS A 368 -1.85 8.81 11.49
CA LYS A 368 -1.10 9.74 12.34
C LYS A 368 -0.10 9.04 13.25
N GLY A 369 -0.47 7.90 13.81
CA GLY A 369 0.34 7.14 14.77
C GLY A 369 1.37 6.22 14.11
N TYR A 370 2.02 5.44 14.95
CA TYR A 370 2.85 4.30 14.55
C TYR A 370 2.01 3.02 14.56
N GLN A 371 2.36 2.08 13.69
CA GLN A 371 1.68 0.80 13.58
C GLN A 371 2.68 -0.35 13.62
N PHE A 372 2.33 -1.43 14.30
CA PHE A 372 3.17 -2.62 14.42
C PHE A 372 2.32 -3.83 14.12
N TRP A 373 2.86 -4.84 13.44
CA TRP A 373 2.11 -6.05 13.15
C TRP A 373 2.99 -7.26 12.97
N THR A 374 2.36 -8.41 13.11
CA THR A 374 2.94 -9.73 12.88
C THR A 374 1.86 -10.66 12.33
N VAL A 375 2.28 -11.87 11.93
CA VAL A 375 1.39 -12.94 11.52
C VAL A 375 1.42 -14.03 12.58
N THR A 376 0.27 -14.52 12.98
CA THR A 376 0.19 -15.64 13.93
C THR A 376 0.73 -16.94 13.33
N ASP A 377 1.33 -17.78 14.15
CA ASP A 377 1.76 -19.12 13.77
C ASP A 377 0.59 -20.10 13.50
N ALA A 378 0.91 -21.37 13.26
CA ALA A 378 -0.08 -22.42 13.01
C ALA A 378 -1.08 -22.65 14.17
N LYS A 379 -0.72 -22.27 15.40
CA LYS A 379 -1.52 -22.45 16.62
C LYS A 379 -2.21 -21.14 17.07
N GLY A 380 -2.02 -20.04 16.32
CA GLY A 380 -2.61 -18.74 16.60
C GLY A 380 -1.76 -17.86 17.53
N TYR A 381 -0.54 -18.28 17.90
CA TYR A 381 0.34 -17.46 18.74
C TYR A 381 0.98 -16.35 17.94
N PHE A 382 1.16 -15.20 18.56
CA PHE A 382 1.82 -14.04 17.95
C PHE A 382 2.76 -13.35 18.93
N TRP A 383 3.75 -12.67 18.36
CA TRP A 383 4.69 -11.82 19.08
C TRP A 383 5.01 -10.56 18.27
N ILE A 384 4.86 -9.38 18.88
CA ILE A 384 5.22 -8.08 18.29
C ILE A 384 6.32 -7.46 19.15
N ASN A 385 7.50 -7.33 18.56
CA ASN A 385 8.70 -6.79 19.22
C ASN A 385 8.87 -5.29 19.01
N ASN A 386 9.69 -4.67 19.85
CA ASN A 386 10.25 -3.33 19.64
C ASN A 386 9.18 -2.25 19.38
N VAL A 387 8.05 -2.39 20.06
CA VAL A 387 6.93 -1.45 20.01
C VAL A 387 7.30 -0.19 20.77
N ARG A 388 7.07 0.98 20.16
CA ARG A 388 7.28 2.27 20.84
C ARG A 388 6.43 2.35 22.11
N THR A 389 6.91 3.05 23.11
CA THR A 389 6.08 3.31 24.31
C THR A 389 4.85 4.12 23.92
N GLY A 390 3.72 3.81 24.56
CA GLY A 390 2.47 4.48 24.25
C GLY A 390 1.25 3.63 24.54
N LYS A 391 0.09 4.21 24.23
CA LYS A 391 -1.22 3.57 24.39
C LYS A 391 -1.74 3.13 23.02
N TYR A 392 -2.11 1.87 22.91
CA TYR A 392 -2.52 1.23 21.66
C TYR A 392 -3.84 0.49 21.82
N LYS A 393 -4.47 0.15 20.70
CA LYS A 393 -5.40 -0.98 20.63
C LYS A 393 -4.79 -2.08 19.78
N LEU A 394 -5.13 -3.33 20.12
CA LEU A 394 -4.79 -4.48 19.30
C LEU A 394 -5.93 -4.74 18.31
N TYR A 395 -5.56 -4.83 17.04
CA TYR A 395 -6.44 -5.14 15.93
C TYR A 395 -6.00 -6.46 15.33
N ALA A 396 -6.95 -7.20 14.75
CA ALA A 396 -6.61 -8.37 13.97
C ALA A 396 -7.59 -8.59 12.82
N PHE A 397 -7.09 -9.30 11.83
CA PHE A 397 -7.86 -9.85 10.72
C PHE A 397 -7.42 -11.29 10.50
N VAL A 398 -8.39 -12.19 10.33
CA VAL A 398 -8.15 -13.62 10.17
C VAL A 398 -8.61 -14.06 8.79
N PRO A 399 -7.70 -14.43 7.86
CA PRO A 399 -8.09 -15.02 6.59
C PRO A 399 -9.04 -16.20 6.79
N GLY A 400 -10.07 -16.30 5.96
CA GLY A 400 -11.13 -17.30 6.12
C GLY A 400 -12.32 -16.81 6.97
N PHE A 401 -12.24 -15.62 7.58
CA PHE A 401 -13.34 -15.02 8.33
C PHE A 401 -13.51 -13.52 8.01
N ILE A 402 -14.74 -13.12 7.68
CA ILE A 402 -15.10 -11.70 7.50
C ILE A 402 -14.99 -10.90 8.79
N GLY A 403 -14.85 -9.58 8.67
CA GLY A 403 -14.87 -8.61 9.77
C GLY A 403 -13.50 -8.21 10.31
N ASP A 404 -13.52 -7.31 11.29
CA ASP A 404 -12.35 -6.79 11.98
C ASP A 404 -12.41 -7.21 13.46
N TYR A 405 -11.35 -7.82 13.96
CA TYR A 405 -11.17 -7.97 15.40
C TYR A 405 -10.54 -6.70 15.97
N LYS A 406 -11.10 -6.21 17.07
CA LYS A 406 -10.52 -5.14 17.90
C LYS A 406 -10.57 -5.56 19.36
N HIS A 407 -9.46 -5.44 20.05
CA HIS A 407 -9.44 -5.63 21.49
C HIS A 407 -10.13 -4.47 22.21
N ASN A 408 -11.00 -4.78 23.17
CA ASN A 408 -11.84 -3.78 23.82
C ASN A 408 -11.03 -2.86 24.74
N VAL A 409 -9.99 -3.39 25.37
CA VAL A 409 -9.14 -2.67 26.33
C VAL A 409 -7.94 -2.04 25.60
N ALA A 410 -7.58 -0.83 26.00
CA ALA A 410 -6.35 -0.20 25.52
C ALA A 410 -5.14 -0.84 26.19
N ILE A 411 -4.06 -1.01 25.45
CA ILE A 411 -2.82 -1.62 25.92
C ILE A 411 -1.78 -0.53 26.05
N THR A 412 -1.20 -0.42 27.23
CA THR A 412 -0.05 0.47 27.47
C THR A 412 1.23 -0.34 27.30
N ILE A 413 2.11 0.13 26.42
CA ILE A 413 3.45 -0.41 26.25
C ILE A 413 4.43 0.53 26.94
N THR A 414 5.24 0.00 27.85
CA THR A 414 6.30 0.72 28.56
C THR A 414 7.68 0.22 28.12
N ALA A 415 8.74 0.99 28.38
CA ALA A 415 10.10 0.60 28.04
C ALA A 415 10.51 -0.70 28.75
N GLY A 416 11.20 -1.60 28.05
CA GLY A 416 11.64 -2.91 28.56
C GLY A 416 10.52 -3.91 28.84
N SER A 417 9.25 -3.56 28.61
CA SER A 417 8.12 -4.43 28.97
C SER A 417 7.91 -5.59 27.99
N VAL A 418 7.44 -6.71 28.54
CA VAL A 418 6.94 -7.86 27.79
C VAL A 418 5.50 -8.13 28.21
N THR A 419 4.56 -7.51 27.51
CA THR A 419 3.13 -7.63 27.81
C THR A 419 2.60 -8.98 27.31
N LYS A 420 2.13 -9.83 28.21
CA LYS A 420 1.45 -11.09 27.84
C LYS A 420 -0.05 -10.89 27.92
N ILE A 421 -0.73 -10.80 26.77
CA ILE A 421 -2.19 -10.55 26.71
C ILE A 421 -3.03 -11.84 26.81
N GLY A 422 -2.38 -13.00 26.86
CA GLY A 422 -3.04 -14.29 26.97
C GLY A 422 -3.85 -14.66 25.72
N LYS A 423 -4.98 -15.33 25.93
CA LYS A 423 -5.84 -15.83 24.86
C LYS A 423 -6.89 -14.79 24.48
N LEU A 424 -6.90 -14.41 23.21
CA LEU A 424 -7.87 -13.53 22.56
C LEU A 424 -8.84 -14.37 21.72
N VAL A 425 -10.12 -14.02 21.77
CA VAL A 425 -11.18 -14.74 21.07
C VAL A 425 -11.86 -13.82 20.06
N TYR A 426 -11.76 -14.16 18.79
CA TYR A 426 -12.52 -13.52 17.72
C TYR A 426 -13.81 -14.29 17.45
N LYS A 427 -14.95 -13.58 17.51
CA LYS A 427 -16.26 -14.09 17.09
C LYS A 427 -16.68 -13.35 15.83
N PRO A 428 -16.42 -13.90 14.62
CA PRO A 428 -16.76 -13.24 13.37
C PRO A 428 -18.28 -13.03 13.26
N PRO A 429 -18.72 -11.98 12.53
CA PRO A 429 -20.14 -11.72 12.34
C PRO A 429 -20.88 -12.93 11.76
N ARG A 430 -21.87 -13.43 12.51
CA ARG A 430 -22.64 -14.64 12.18
C ARG A 430 -24.02 -14.59 12.85
N VAL A 431 -25.10 -14.82 12.10
CA VAL A 431 -26.47 -14.92 12.66
C VAL A 431 -27.12 -16.29 12.46
N GLY A 432 -26.67 -17.07 11.46
CA GLY A 432 -27.27 -18.35 11.11
C GLY A 432 -26.37 -19.22 10.23
N PRO A 433 -26.85 -20.41 9.83
CA PRO A 433 -26.12 -21.31 8.96
C PRO A 433 -25.89 -20.68 7.58
N THR A 434 -24.74 -20.97 6.96
CA THR A 434 -24.46 -20.58 5.58
C THR A 434 -25.35 -21.39 4.63
N TYR A 435 -26.05 -20.71 3.72
CA TYR A 435 -26.73 -21.37 2.61
C TYR A 435 -25.82 -21.46 1.38
N TRP A 436 -25.08 -20.39 1.11
CA TRP A 436 -24.05 -20.36 0.09
C TRP A 436 -23.09 -19.20 0.33
N GLU A 437 -21.93 -19.29 -0.30
CA GLU A 437 -20.88 -18.29 -0.27
C GLU A 437 -20.15 -18.22 -1.61
N ILE A 438 -19.53 -17.06 -1.90
CA ILE A 438 -18.80 -16.77 -3.14
C ILE A 438 -17.50 -16.05 -2.73
N GLY A 439 -16.35 -16.59 -3.15
CA GLY A 439 -15.02 -16.06 -2.81
C GLY A 439 -14.41 -16.66 -1.54
N TYR A 440 -13.28 -16.11 -1.12
CA TYR A 440 -12.59 -16.46 0.12
C TYR A 440 -12.25 -15.17 0.89
N PRO A 441 -12.66 -15.02 2.16
CA PRO A 441 -12.50 -13.74 2.86
C PRO A 441 -11.04 -13.52 3.24
N ASP A 442 -10.31 -12.79 2.39
CA ASP A 442 -8.92 -12.43 2.56
C ASP A 442 -8.59 -10.94 2.31
N ARG A 443 -9.64 -10.14 2.08
CA ARG A 443 -9.64 -8.72 1.69
C ARG A 443 -9.16 -8.46 0.27
N SER A 444 -9.13 -9.48 -0.58
CA SER A 444 -8.68 -9.38 -1.96
C SER A 444 -9.76 -9.81 -2.94
N ALA A 445 -9.60 -9.40 -4.20
CA ALA A 445 -10.35 -9.97 -5.32
C ALA A 445 -9.49 -10.91 -6.19
N ALA A 446 -8.36 -11.37 -5.66
CA ALA A 446 -7.33 -12.09 -6.42
C ALA A 446 -7.78 -13.47 -6.91
N GLU A 447 -8.68 -14.12 -6.19
CA GLU A 447 -9.14 -15.48 -6.45
C GLU A 447 -10.27 -15.55 -7.47
N PHE A 448 -10.89 -14.41 -7.79
CA PHE A 448 -11.96 -14.30 -8.78
C PHE A 448 -11.41 -14.32 -10.22
N TYR A 449 -12.32 -14.40 -11.20
CA TYR A 449 -11.96 -14.43 -12.60
C TYR A 449 -11.34 -13.11 -13.08
N ILE A 450 -10.04 -13.17 -13.38
CA ILE A 450 -9.28 -12.12 -14.05
C ILE A 450 -9.10 -12.53 -15.51
N PRO A 451 -9.70 -11.81 -16.49
CA PRO A 451 -9.63 -12.23 -17.88
C PRO A 451 -8.26 -11.96 -18.50
N ASP A 452 -8.03 -12.53 -19.67
CA ASP A 452 -6.89 -12.13 -20.48
C ASP A 452 -6.98 -10.66 -20.92
N PRO A 453 -5.83 -9.96 -20.93
CA PRO A 453 -5.78 -8.57 -21.36
C PRO A 453 -6.01 -8.44 -22.87
N ASN A 454 -6.38 -7.24 -23.31
CA ASN A 454 -6.35 -6.92 -24.73
C ASN A 454 -4.89 -6.92 -25.21
N LEU A 455 -4.57 -7.75 -26.21
CA LEU A 455 -3.21 -7.91 -26.74
C LEU A 455 -2.57 -6.60 -27.23
N LYS A 456 -3.37 -5.58 -27.54
CA LYS A 456 -2.91 -4.24 -27.93
C LYS A 456 -2.28 -3.44 -26.79
N TYR A 457 -2.52 -3.82 -25.54
CA TYR A 457 -2.17 -3.04 -24.35
C TYR A 457 -1.41 -3.83 -23.27
N VAL A 458 -0.81 -4.95 -23.64
CA VAL A 458 -0.16 -5.85 -22.68
C VAL A 458 1.09 -5.23 -22.06
N ASN A 459 1.31 -5.43 -20.78
CA ASN A 459 2.64 -5.37 -20.19
C ASN A 459 3.19 -6.80 -20.15
N ARG A 460 4.26 -7.07 -20.90
CA ARG A 460 4.80 -8.44 -21.07
C ARG A 460 5.39 -9.01 -19.77
N LEU A 461 5.63 -8.19 -18.75
CA LEU A 461 6.05 -8.66 -17.42
C LEU A 461 5.02 -9.61 -16.79
N PHE A 462 3.73 -9.34 -17.04
CA PHE A 462 2.62 -10.06 -16.39
C PHE A 462 1.93 -11.05 -17.33
N VAL A 463 2.47 -11.28 -18.52
CA VAL A 463 2.02 -12.37 -19.40
C VAL A 463 2.47 -13.70 -18.77
N ASN A 464 1.59 -14.69 -18.75
CA ASN A 464 1.82 -16.00 -18.11
C ASN A 464 2.10 -15.96 -16.59
N ARG A 465 1.81 -14.85 -15.91
CA ARG A 465 1.97 -14.69 -14.45
C ARG A 465 0.63 -14.78 -13.75
N THR A 466 0.21 -15.97 -13.33
CA THR A 466 -1.14 -16.22 -12.79
C THR A 466 -1.51 -15.30 -11.62
N THR A 467 -0.58 -14.99 -10.73
CA THR A 467 -0.83 -14.17 -9.53
C THR A 467 -0.85 -12.67 -9.78
N GLU A 468 -0.20 -12.17 -10.84
CA GLU A 468 -0.12 -10.73 -11.15
C GLU A 468 -0.98 -10.32 -12.35
N ARG A 469 -1.82 -11.20 -12.90
CA ARG A 469 -2.65 -10.90 -14.09
C ARG A 469 -3.49 -9.63 -13.93
N PHE A 470 -3.98 -9.35 -12.72
CA PHE A 470 -4.77 -8.16 -12.40
C PHE A 470 -4.03 -6.84 -12.67
N ARG A 471 -2.70 -6.88 -12.84
CA ARG A 471 -1.85 -5.71 -13.12
C ARG A 471 -1.88 -5.27 -14.59
N GLN A 472 -2.57 -6.01 -15.46
CA GLN A 472 -2.66 -5.64 -16.88
C GLN A 472 -3.57 -4.43 -17.10
N TYR A 473 -3.19 -3.58 -18.04
CA TYR A 473 -3.99 -2.41 -18.41
C TYR A 473 -5.29 -2.83 -19.12
N GLY A 474 -6.38 -2.11 -18.84
CA GLY A 474 -7.62 -2.21 -19.59
C GLY A 474 -8.55 -3.34 -19.16
N LEU A 475 -8.23 -4.06 -18.07
CA LEU A 475 -9.08 -5.14 -17.56
C LEU A 475 -10.47 -4.68 -17.13
N TRP A 476 -10.70 -3.41 -16.82
CA TRP A 476 -12.05 -2.91 -16.56
C TRP A 476 -12.92 -2.93 -17.84
N ASP A 477 -12.31 -2.62 -19.00
CA ASP A 477 -13.01 -2.49 -20.28
C ASP A 477 -13.31 -3.86 -20.91
N ARG A 478 -12.48 -4.87 -20.58
CA ARG A 478 -12.71 -6.28 -20.96
C ARG A 478 -14.06 -6.81 -20.49
N TYR A 479 -14.63 -6.26 -19.42
CA TYR A 479 -15.99 -6.61 -18.99
C TYR A 479 -17.02 -6.34 -20.10
N SER A 480 -16.91 -5.21 -20.82
CA SER A 480 -17.83 -4.85 -21.91
C SER A 480 -17.71 -5.78 -23.12
N GLU A 481 -16.54 -6.37 -23.33
CA GLU A 481 -16.27 -7.28 -24.45
C GLU A 481 -16.81 -8.69 -24.15
N ILE A 482 -16.72 -9.12 -22.89
CA ILE A 482 -17.21 -10.44 -22.43
C ILE A 482 -18.74 -10.40 -22.20
N TYR A 483 -19.26 -9.27 -21.72
CA TYR A 483 -20.67 -9.08 -21.35
C TYR A 483 -21.34 -7.94 -22.16
N PRO A 484 -21.38 -8.03 -23.51
CA PRO A 484 -21.75 -6.90 -24.37
C PRO A 484 -23.22 -6.48 -24.25
N THR A 485 -24.12 -7.44 -24.01
CA THR A 485 -25.57 -7.21 -24.04
C THR A 485 -26.25 -7.59 -22.73
N LYS A 486 -25.71 -8.56 -22.00
CA LYS A 486 -26.21 -9.05 -20.71
C LYS A 486 -25.11 -9.00 -19.68
N ASP A 487 -25.47 -8.80 -18.41
CA ASP A 487 -24.54 -8.81 -17.30
C ASP A 487 -24.34 -10.23 -16.72
N LEU A 488 -23.34 -10.35 -15.84
CA LEU A 488 -22.93 -11.60 -15.21
C LEU A 488 -24.09 -12.27 -14.44
N VAL A 489 -24.27 -13.58 -14.68
CA VAL A 489 -25.20 -14.44 -13.93
C VAL A 489 -24.40 -15.57 -13.29
N PHE A 490 -24.44 -15.64 -11.97
CA PHE A 490 -23.79 -16.67 -11.16
C PHE A 490 -24.84 -17.61 -10.58
N THR A 491 -24.75 -18.91 -10.85
CA THR A 491 -25.70 -19.91 -10.35
C THR A 491 -25.04 -20.74 -9.24
N VAL A 492 -25.53 -20.58 -8.01
CA VAL A 492 -25.02 -21.31 -6.83
C VAL A 492 -25.13 -22.82 -7.06
N GLY A 493 -24.02 -23.53 -6.82
CA GLY A 493 -23.90 -24.97 -7.02
C GLY A 493 -23.57 -25.39 -8.46
N VAL A 494 -23.50 -24.44 -9.41
CA VAL A 494 -23.14 -24.69 -10.81
C VAL A 494 -21.92 -23.88 -11.24
N SER A 495 -21.92 -22.57 -10.96
CA SER A 495 -20.83 -21.66 -11.30
C SER A 495 -19.64 -21.78 -10.35
N ASP A 496 -18.43 -21.56 -10.87
CA ASP A 496 -17.17 -21.49 -10.11
C ASP A 496 -16.71 -20.03 -10.03
N TYR A 497 -16.61 -19.45 -8.83
CA TYR A 497 -16.25 -18.04 -8.67
C TYR A 497 -14.85 -17.70 -9.23
N ARG A 498 -13.98 -18.70 -9.39
CA ARG A 498 -12.64 -18.49 -9.98
C ARG A 498 -12.68 -18.28 -11.49
N LYS A 499 -13.79 -18.63 -12.14
CA LYS A 499 -13.98 -18.61 -13.60
C LYS A 499 -15.16 -17.76 -14.04
N ASP A 500 -16.22 -17.75 -13.24
CA ASP A 500 -17.53 -17.20 -13.61
C ASP A 500 -17.87 -15.93 -12.82
N TRP A 501 -17.06 -15.55 -11.84
CA TRP A 501 -17.22 -14.30 -11.08
C TRP A 501 -16.11 -13.32 -11.45
N TYR A 502 -16.43 -12.27 -12.20
CA TYR A 502 -15.44 -11.28 -12.63
C TYR A 502 -14.84 -10.55 -11.43
N PHE A 503 -13.52 -10.35 -11.40
CA PHE A 503 -12.82 -9.81 -10.21
C PHE A 503 -13.22 -8.38 -9.83
N SER A 504 -13.78 -7.61 -10.77
CA SER A 504 -14.25 -6.24 -10.55
C SER A 504 -15.63 -5.99 -11.19
N HIS A 505 -16.57 -5.49 -10.40
CA HIS A 505 -17.89 -5.08 -10.84
C HIS A 505 -17.82 -3.70 -11.49
N ASN A 506 -17.54 -3.71 -12.78
CA ASN A 506 -17.26 -2.52 -13.59
C ASN A 506 -18.52 -2.00 -14.29
N THR A 507 -18.45 -0.74 -14.71
CA THR A 507 -19.37 -0.20 -15.71
C THR A 507 -19.17 -0.87 -17.07
N ARG A 508 -20.22 -0.88 -17.90
CA ARG A 508 -20.15 -1.37 -19.29
C ARG A 508 -20.09 -0.21 -20.27
N ARG A 509 -19.18 -0.29 -21.24
CA ARG A 509 -19.06 0.67 -22.34
C ARG A 509 -20.15 0.42 -23.39
N LYS A 510 -21.04 1.40 -23.55
CA LYS A 510 -21.91 1.59 -24.73
C LYS A 510 -21.45 2.88 -25.44
N ASN A 511 -22.36 3.80 -25.79
CA ASN A 511 -22.00 5.17 -26.18
C ASN A 511 -21.35 5.95 -25.01
N LYS A 512 -21.70 5.56 -23.77
CA LYS A 512 -21.10 6.01 -22.52
C LYS A 512 -20.96 4.81 -21.59
N TYR A 513 -20.17 4.95 -20.53
CA TYR A 513 -20.13 3.95 -19.46
C TYR A 513 -21.46 3.97 -18.68
N VAL A 514 -22.08 2.81 -18.53
CA VAL A 514 -23.34 2.63 -17.80
C VAL A 514 -23.16 1.63 -16.66
N GLY A 515 -23.98 1.76 -15.61
CA GLY A 515 -24.02 0.79 -14.53
C GLY A 515 -24.43 -0.61 -15.01
N THR A 516 -24.11 -1.62 -14.20
CA THR A 516 -24.29 -3.04 -14.52
C THR A 516 -25.00 -3.72 -13.36
N THR A 517 -25.69 -4.83 -13.65
CA THR A 517 -26.45 -5.58 -12.64
C THR A 517 -26.13 -7.07 -12.73
N TRP A 518 -25.44 -7.58 -11.73
CA TRP A 518 -25.09 -9.00 -11.63
C TRP A 518 -26.20 -9.76 -10.91
N GLU A 519 -26.48 -10.98 -11.35
CA GLU A 519 -27.50 -11.85 -10.76
C GLU A 519 -26.85 -13.06 -10.08
N ILE A 520 -27.22 -13.31 -8.83
CA ILE A 520 -26.90 -14.56 -8.11
C ILE A 520 -28.16 -15.40 -8.02
N LYS A 521 -28.21 -16.52 -8.74
CA LYS A 521 -29.32 -17.49 -8.71
C LYS A 521 -29.03 -18.58 -7.70
N PHE A 522 -30.03 -18.94 -6.90
CA PHE A 522 -29.92 -20.01 -5.91
C PHE A 522 -31.28 -20.61 -5.60
N ASN A 523 -31.28 -21.86 -5.12
CA ASN A 523 -32.50 -22.54 -4.72
C ASN A 523 -32.64 -22.60 -3.20
N LEU A 524 -33.87 -22.48 -2.71
CA LEU A 524 -34.23 -22.71 -1.31
C LEU A 524 -35.25 -23.84 -1.18
N ASN A 525 -34.98 -24.82 -0.33
CA ASN A 525 -35.93 -25.90 -0.04
C ASN A 525 -37.21 -25.37 0.63
N ASN A 526 -37.07 -24.35 1.47
CA ASN A 526 -38.17 -23.60 2.06
C ASN A 526 -37.70 -22.16 2.38
N ALA A 527 -38.61 -21.20 2.31
CA ALA A 527 -38.38 -19.81 2.66
C ALA A 527 -39.25 -19.43 3.85
N ASN A 528 -38.63 -19.11 5.00
CA ASN A 528 -39.37 -18.63 6.15
C ASN A 528 -39.78 -17.17 5.91
N LYS A 529 -41.04 -16.98 5.48
CA LYS A 529 -41.61 -15.66 5.13
C LYS A 529 -41.61 -14.64 6.28
N LYS A 530 -41.57 -15.10 7.53
CA LYS A 530 -41.57 -14.25 8.73
C LYS A 530 -40.18 -13.90 9.24
N ALA A 531 -39.14 -14.58 8.75
CA ALA A 531 -37.78 -14.40 9.24
C ALA A 531 -36.97 -13.42 8.41
N LYS A 532 -35.79 -13.05 8.93
CA LYS A 532 -34.78 -12.28 8.21
C LYS A 532 -33.58 -13.16 7.88
N TYR A 533 -33.20 -13.15 6.61
CA TYR A 533 -31.96 -13.72 6.12
C TYR A 533 -30.89 -12.63 6.14
N LYS A 534 -29.62 -13.03 6.26
CA LYS A 534 -28.51 -12.06 6.28
C LYS A 534 -27.60 -12.28 5.08
N LEU A 535 -27.52 -11.27 4.21
CA LEU A 535 -26.51 -11.22 3.18
C LEU A 535 -25.30 -10.44 3.72
N ARG A 536 -24.18 -11.14 3.90
CA ARG A 536 -22.86 -10.56 4.18
C ARG A 536 -22.24 -10.18 2.86
N LEU A 537 -21.84 -8.94 2.74
CA LEU A 537 -21.25 -8.39 1.54
C LEU A 537 -19.94 -7.70 1.88
N ALA A 538 -18.84 -8.40 1.68
CA ALA A 538 -17.49 -7.89 1.87
C ALA A 538 -16.91 -7.39 0.54
N LEU A 539 -16.43 -6.14 0.53
CA LEU A 539 -15.77 -5.52 -0.59
C LEU A 539 -14.28 -5.38 -0.31
N ALA A 540 -13.45 -5.79 -1.25
CA ALA A 540 -12.01 -5.56 -1.26
C ALA A 540 -11.67 -4.11 -1.67
N SER A 541 -12.50 -3.47 -2.50
CA SER A 541 -12.35 -2.06 -2.90
C SER A 541 -13.65 -1.47 -3.43
N ALA A 542 -13.73 -0.14 -3.46
CA ALA A 542 -14.73 0.61 -4.22
C ALA A 542 -14.04 1.75 -4.99
N THR A 543 -14.71 2.37 -5.96
CA THR A 543 -14.27 3.62 -6.59
C THR A 543 -15.49 4.34 -7.13
N ALA A 544 -15.92 5.41 -6.43
CA ALA A 544 -17.09 6.22 -6.78
C ALA A 544 -18.31 5.41 -7.24
N ALA A 545 -18.56 4.29 -6.57
CA ALA A 545 -19.62 3.34 -6.89
C ALA A 545 -20.81 3.54 -5.96
N GLU A 546 -21.97 3.06 -6.36
CA GLU A 546 -23.09 2.80 -5.46
C GLU A 546 -23.59 1.40 -5.77
N LEU A 547 -23.63 0.55 -4.75
CA LEU A 547 -24.05 -0.82 -4.87
C LEU A 547 -25.43 -0.99 -4.23
N GLN A 548 -26.37 -1.48 -5.02
CA GLN A 548 -27.74 -1.75 -4.62
C GLN A 548 -28.02 -3.25 -4.61
N VAL A 549 -28.84 -3.71 -3.67
CA VAL A 549 -29.26 -5.11 -3.55
C VAL A 549 -30.76 -5.22 -3.76
N ARG A 550 -31.19 -6.13 -4.63
CA ARG A 550 -32.60 -6.48 -4.87
C ARG A 550 -32.77 -7.99 -4.82
N VAL A 551 -34.01 -8.45 -4.61
CA VAL A 551 -34.35 -9.87 -4.47
C VAL A 551 -35.54 -10.17 -5.36
N ASN A 552 -35.41 -11.19 -6.21
CA ASN A 552 -36.42 -11.72 -7.15
C ASN A 552 -37.01 -10.75 -8.19
N ASP A 553 -36.88 -9.44 -8.00
CA ASP A 553 -37.28 -8.40 -8.94
C ASP A 553 -36.13 -7.39 -9.15
N PRO A 554 -35.48 -7.40 -10.34
CA PRO A 554 -34.33 -6.54 -10.62
C PRO A 554 -34.70 -5.07 -10.90
N TYR A 555 -35.92 -4.76 -11.34
CA TYR A 555 -36.24 -3.44 -11.93
C TYR A 555 -37.52 -2.79 -11.39
N TRP A 556 -38.55 -3.55 -11.06
CA TRP A 556 -39.90 -3.02 -10.80
C TRP A 556 -40.18 -2.78 -9.32
N ALA A 557 -39.37 -3.35 -8.43
CA ALA A 557 -39.37 -3.03 -7.02
C ALA A 557 -39.00 -1.54 -6.82
N LYS A 558 -39.97 -0.72 -6.38
CA LYS A 558 -39.83 0.74 -6.21
C LYS A 558 -38.56 1.19 -5.49
N ARG A 559 -38.00 0.37 -4.59
CA ARG A 559 -36.75 0.64 -3.84
C ARG A 559 -35.89 -0.61 -3.70
N PRO A 560 -34.55 -0.50 -3.76
CA PRO A 560 -33.68 -1.61 -3.44
C PRO A 560 -33.80 -1.95 -1.95
N VAL A 561 -33.58 -3.22 -1.60
CA VAL A 561 -33.60 -3.68 -0.19
C VAL A 561 -32.43 -3.04 0.58
N PHE A 562 -31.35 -2.71 -0.13
CA PHE A 562 -30.20 -2.02 0.41
C PHE A 562 -29.50 -1.17 -0.66
N SER A 563 -28.96 -0.02 -0.28
CA SER A 563 -28.01 0.76 -1.08
C SER A 563 -26.89 1.25 -0.19
N THR A 564 -25.66 1.21 -0.70
CA THR A 564 -24.50 1.79 -0.01
C THR A 564 -24.49 3.32 -0.05
N GLY A 565 -25.29 3.94 -0.93
CA GLY A 565 -25.00 5.29 -1.43
C GLY A 565 -23.66 5.34 -2.16
N LYS A 566 -23.16 6.54 -2.46
CA LYS A 566 -21.83 6.71 -3.09
C LYS A 566 -20.73 6.30 -2.11
N ILE A 567 -19.90 5.34 -2.52
CA ILE A 567 -18.75 4.84 -1.76
C ILE A 567 -17.49 4.77 -2.62
N GLY A 568 -16.35 4.79 -1.93
CA GLY A 568 -15.02 4.59 -2.50
C GLY A 568 -14.39 5.82 -3.12
N ASP A 569 -13.07 5.87 -3.05
CA ASP A 569 -12.15 6.86 -3.65
C ASP A 569 -10.72 6.26 -3.81
N GLU A 570 -10.60 4.93 -3.70
CA GLU A 570 -9.34 4.18 -3.67
C GLU A 570 -8.63 4.21 -5.02
N ASN A 571 -9.42 4.21 -6.10
CA ASN A 571 -8.98 4.11 -7.49
C ASN A 571 -8.17 2.83 -7.78
N ALA A 572 -8.48 1.71 -7.09
CA ALA A 572 -7.77 0.45 -7.30
C ALA A 572 -7.90 -0.07 -8.75
N ILE A 573 -9.11 0.03 -9.34
CA ILE A 573 -9.36 -0.36 -10.74
C ILE A 573 -8.45 0.40 -11.71
N ALA A 574 -8.37 1.73 -11.58
CA ALA A 574 -7.54 2.56 -12.45
C ALA A 574 -6.03 2.37 -12.23
N ARG A 575 -5.64 1.84 -11.06
CA ARG A 575 -4.25 1.65 -10.64
C ARG A 575 -3.82 0.18 -10.67
N HIS A 576 -4.55 -0.67 -11.39
CA HIS A 576 -4.21 -2.08 -11.58
C HIS A 576 -4.07 -2.85 -10.26
N GLY A 577 -4.88 -2.50 -9.26
CA GLY A 577 -4.99 -3.21 -7.99
C GLY A 577 -6.18 -4.19 -8.00
N ASN A 578 -6.13 -5.17 -7.12
CA ASN A 578 -7.21 -6.11 -6.81
C ASN A 578 -7.83 -5.88 -5.42
N HIS A 579 -7.36 -4.87 -4.68
CA HIS A 579 -7.97 -4.41 -3.43
C HIS A 579 -7.59 -2.95 -3.13
N GLY A 580 -8.30 -2.38 -2.16
CA GLY A 580 -8.13 -1.05 -1.59
C GLY A 580 -8.52 -1.11 -0.11
N LEU A 581 -9.52 -0.32 0.32
CA LEU A 581 -10.10 -0.45 1.65
C LEU A 581 -11.18 -1.52 1.70
N TYR A 582 -11.05 -2.38 2.71
CA TYR A 582 -12.04 -3.38 3.07
C TYR A 582 -13.31 -2.73 3.63
N ARG A 583 -14.48 -3.19 3.18
CA ARG A 583 -15.78 -2.81 3.73
C ARG A 583 -16.68 -4.02 3.88
N LEU A 584 -17.32 -4.17 5.04
CA LEU A 584 -18.31 -5.22 5.28
C LEU A 584 -19.70 -4.60 5.49
N TYR A 585 -20.65 -4.99 4.65
CA TYR A 585 -22.05 -4.67 4.80
C TYR A 585 -22.85 -5.90 5.26
N ASN A 586 -23.84 -5.64 6.12
CA ASN A 586 -24.70 -6.66 6.71
C ASN A 586 -26.14 -6.36 6.32
N VAL A 587 -26.60 -6.97 5.23
CA VAL A 587 -27.89 -6.66 4.61
C VAL A 587 -28.97 -7.59 5.14
N ASP A 588 -30.03 -7.02 5.71
CA ASP A 588 -31.24 -7.75 6.09
C ASP A 588 -32.09 -8.02 4.84
N LEU A 589 -32.33 -9.29 4.54
CA LEU A 589 -33.26 -9.71 3.49
C LEU A 589 -34.54 -10.24 4.14
N PRO A 590 -35.69 -9.55 3.99
CA PRO A 590 -36.97 -10.07 4.47
C PRO A 590 -37.29 -11.40 3.77
N GLY A 591 -37.58 -12.43 4.56
CA GLY A 591 -37.95 -13.74 4.03
C GLY A 591 -39.22 -13.71 3.20
N SER A 592 -40.08 -12.69 3.37
CA SER A 592 -41.25 -12.43 2.53
C SER A 592 -40.91 -12.29 1.05
N LEU A 593 -39.72 -11.77 0.72
CA LEU A 593 -39.22 -11.60 -0.65
C LEU A 593 -38.71 -12.90 -1.27
N LEU A 594 -38.42 -13.94 -0.47
CA LEU A 594 -37.85 -15.21 -0.92
C LEU A 594 -38.93 -16.27 -1.09
N VAL A 595 -38.81 -17.15 -2.08
CA VAL A 595 -39.77 -18.22 -2.38
C VAL A 595 -39.14 -19.60 -2.21
N LYS A 596 -39.98 -20.64 -2.11
CA LYS A 596 -39.51 -22.02 -2.28
C LYS A 596 -39.06 -22.22 -3.74
N GLY A 597 -37.95 -22.90 -3.94
CA GLY A 597 -37.35 -23.10 -5.27
C GLY A 597 -36.42 -21.94 -5.64
N SER A 598 -36.50 -21.50 -6.90
CA SER A 598 -35.55 -20.55 -7.49
C SER A 598 -35.72 -19.14 -6.95
N ASN A 599 -34.60 -18.54 -6.56
CA ASN A 599 -34.49 -17.16 -6.12
C ASN A 599 -33.30 -16.48 -6.80
N SER A 600 -33.37 -15.16 -6.93
CA SER A 600 -32.30 -14.32 -7.43
C SER A 600 -32.00 -13.17 -6.47
N ILE A 601 -30.72 -12.93 -6.21
CA ILE A 601 -30.23 -11.66 -5.65
C ILE A 601 -29.58 -10.87 -6.78
N PHE A 602 -30.00 -9.63 -6.96
CA PHE A 602 -29.41 -8.72 -7.93
C PHE A 602 -28.50 -7.72 -7.21
N LEU A 603 -27.27 -7.62 -7.69
CA LEU A 603 -26.28 -6.65 -7.26
C LEU A 603 -26.14 -5.62 -8.38
N THR A 604 -26.58 -4.39 -8.14
CA THR A 604 -26.50 -3.31 -9.14
C THR A 604 -25.45 -2.30 -8.74
N GLN A 605 -24.38 -2.19 -9.53
CA GLN A 605 -23.56 -0.99 -9.53
C GLN A 605 -24.33 0.07 -10.35
N SER A 606 -24.88 1.09 -9.70
CA SER A 606 -25.84 2.00 -10.35
C SER A 606 -25.20 3.22 -11.03
N ARG A 607 -23.91 3.50 -10.77
CA ARG A 607 -23.24 4.72 -11.25
C ARG A 607 -22.54 4.50 -12.60
N GLY A 608 -22.85 5.34 -13.58
CA GLY A 608 -22.17 5.35 -14.89
C GLY A 608 -21.25 6.57 -15.11
N GLY A 609 -20.91 6.82 -16.37
CA GLY A 609 -20.18 7.99 -16.86
C GLY A 609 -18.65 7.88 -16.85
N ASN A 610 -18.09 6.94 -16.08
CA ASN A 610 -16.64 6.73 -16.00
C ASN A 610 -16.29 5.24 -16.02
N ALA A 611 -15.19 4.90 -16.70
CA ALA A 611 -14.72 3.53 -16.89
C ALA A 611 -14.25 2.84 -15.61
N PHE A 612 -13.83 3.63 -14.62
CA PHE A 612 -13.21 3.14 -13.38
C PHE A 612 -14.19 3.05 -12.21
N PHE A 613 -15.47 3.41 -12.43
CA PHE A 613 -16.48 3.27 -11.38
C PHE A 613 -16.82 1.81 -11.19
N GLY A 614 -16.74 1.35 -9.95
CA GLY A 614 -16.96 -0.06 -9.65
C GLY A 614 -16.62 -0.46 -8.24
N VAL A 615 -16.87 -1.73 -7.93
CA VAL A 615 -16.45 -2.38 -6.69
C VAL A 615 -15.67 -3.65 -7.00
N MET A 616 -14.81 -4.04 -6.07
CA MET A 616 -14.18 -5.36 -6.05
C MET A 616 -14.74 -6.10 -4.85
N TYR A 617 -15.25 -7.31 -5.06
CA TYR A 617 -15.71 -8.15 -3.97
C TYR A 617 -14.51 -8.81 -3.30
N ASP A 618 -14.63 -9.03 -2.00
CA ASP A 618 -13.78 -9.96 -1.25
C ASP A 618 -14.54 -11.26 -1.05
N TYR A 619 -15.73 -11.17 -0.47
CA TYR A 619 -16.51 -12.34 -0.12
C TYR A 619 -17.99 -12.01 0.03
N ILE A 620 -18.85 -12.92 -0.42
CA ILE A 620 -20.31 -12.79 -0.30
C ILE A 620 -20.85 -14.05 0.34
N ARG A 621 -21.74 -13.90 1.33
CA ARG A 621 -22.39 -15.04 2.00
C ARG A 621 -23.85 -14.76 2.32
N LEU A 622 -24.72 -15.72 2.02
CA LEU A 622 -26.09 -15.74 2.54
C LEU A 622 -26.19 -16.65 3.76
N GLU A 623 -26.68 -16.09 4.87
CA GLU A 623 -26.98 -16.81 6.11
C GLU A 623 -28.51 -16.96 6.26
N GLY A 624 -28.94 -18.14 6.67
CA GLY A 624 -30.31 -18.41 7.11
C GLY A 624 -30.66 -17.65 8.40
N PRO A 625 -31.95 -17.60 8.78
CA PRO A 625 -32.34 -17.11 10.09
C PRO A 625 -31.74 -17.97 11.19
N HIS A 626 -31.63 -17.41 12.40
CA HIS A 626 -31.23 -18.18 13.57
C HIS A 626 -32.23 -19.33 13.76
N ALA A 627 -31.72 -20.56 13.83
CA ALA A 627 -32.52 -21.75 14.14
C ALA A 627 -32.89 -21.77 15.62
#